data_AF-A0A7X5X6N4-F1
#
_entry.id   AF-A0A7X5X6N4-F1
#
_cell.length_a   1.000
_cell.length_b   1.000
_cell.length_c   1.000
_cell.angle_alpha   90.00
_cell.angle_beta   90.00
_cell.angle_gamma   90.00
#
_symmetry.space_group_name_H-M   'P 1'
#
loop_
_entity.id
_entity.type
_entity.pdbx_description
1 polymer ?
#
loop_
_entity_poly.entity_id
_entity_poly.type
_entity_poly.pdbx_seq_one_letter_code
_entity_poly.pdbx_strand_id
1 'polypeptide(L)' 'MLDPFSGTGTTGLAARQLGRSYLGIDLKPAFHSLAAARLQRMTRQLADTEDPVD' A
#
# COMPACT_ATOMS: atom_id res chain seq x y z
N MET A 1 5.05 -2.52 9.64
CA MET A 1 5.96 -1.42 9.27
C MET A 1 5.25 -0.11 9.53
N LEU A 2 5.90 0.80 10.26
CA LEU A 2 5.42 2.15 10.52
C LEU A 2 6.25 3.13 9.70
N ASP A 3 5.60 4.06 9.02
CA ASP A 3 6.25 5.10 8.22
C ASP A 3 5.64 6.47 8.55
N PRO A 4 6.33 7.31 9.35
CA PRO A 4 5.80 8.62 9.76
C PRO A 4 5.88 9.70 8.67
N PHE A 5 6.50 9.41 7.52
CA PHE A 5 6.63 10.32 6.38
C PHE A 5 6.24 9.59 5.09
N SER A 6 5.06 8.96 5.13
CA SER A 6 4.62 8.01 4.12
C SER A 6 4.51 8.56 2.71
N GLY A 7 4.34 9.89 2.56
CA GLY A 7 4.18 10.53 1.27
C GLY A 7 3.14 9.81 0.41
N THR A 8 3.54 9.41 -0.78
CA THR A 8 2.65 8.71 -1.72
C THR A 8 2.48 7.21 -1.46
N GLY A 9 3.03 6.69 -0.35
CA GLY A 9 2.79 5.32 0.14
C GLY A 9 3.68 4.23 -0.47
N THR A 10 4.88 4.56 -0.95
CA THR A 10 5.81 3.56 -1.55
C THR A 10 6.25 2.48 -0.56
N THR A 11 6.52 2.88 0.69
CA THR A 11 6.82 1.94 1.77
C THR A 11 5.68 0.96 2.03
N GLY A 12 4.43 1.44 1.95
CA GLY A 12 3.24 0.60 2.10
C GLY A 12 3.10 -0.44 1.00
N LEU A 13 3.46 -0.08 -0.23
CA LEU A 13 3.52 -0.99 -1.36
C LEU A 13 4.51 -2.14 -1.13
N ALA A 14 5.74 -1.82 -0.73
CA ALA A 14 6.75 -2.83 -0.41
C ALA A 14 6.30 -3.72 0.76
N ALA A 15 5.73 -3.12 1.81
CA ALA A 15 5.20 -3.86 2.95
C ALA A 15 4.11 -4.85 2.54
N ARG A 16 3.19 -4.47 1.64
CA ARG A 16 2.14 -5.37 1.10
C ARG A 16 2.74 -6.53 0.30
N GLN A 17 3.67 -6.26 -0.63
CA GLN A 17 4.33 -7.30 -1.42
C GLN A 17 5.08 -8.32 -0.56
N LEU A 18 5.59 -7.89 0.60
CA LEU A 18 6.26 -8.75 1.57
C LEU A 18 5.31 -9.39 2.60
N GLY A 19 3.99 -9.29 2.41
CA GLY A 19 2.99 -9.86 3.33
C GLY A 19 2.99 -9.22 4.72
N ARG A 20 3.38 -7.94 4.84
CA ARG A 20 3.49 -7.21 6.11
C ARG A 20 2.35 -6.22 6.33
N SER A 21 2.00 -6.02 7.60
CA SER A 21 1.15 -4.92 8.03
C SER A 21 1.85 -3.57 7.85
N TYR A 22 1.10 -2.54 7.44
CA TYR A 22 1.62 -1.20 7.17
C TYR A 22 0.72 -0.13 7.80
N LEU A 23 1.34 0.88 8.41
CA LEU A 23 0.70 2.12 8.86
C LEU A 23 1.55 3.30 8.38
N GLY A 24 0.97 4.15 7.54
CA GLY A 24 1.61 5.37 7.04
C GLY A 24 0.95 6.62 7.63
N ILE A 25 1.76 7.60 8.00
CA ILE A 25 1.32 8.92 8.43
C ILE A 25 1.98 9.95 7.52
N ASP A 26 1.25 10.98 7.14
CA ASP A 26 1.80 12.17 6.49
C ASP A 26 0.96 13.39 6.88
N LEU A 27 1.57 14.57 6.95
CA LEU A 27 0.86 15.80 7.30
C LEU A 27 0.12 16.40 6.11
N LYS A 28 0.52 16.09 4.87
CA LYS A 28 -0.09 16.65 3.67
C LYS A 28 -1.33 15.83 3.26
N PRO A 29 -2.55 16.38 3.35
CA PRO A 29 -3.76 15.62 3.03
C PRO A 29 -3.80 15.11 1.58
N ALA A 30 -3.18 15.84 0.65
CA ALA A 30 -3.06 15.44 -0.76
C ALA A 30 -2.35 14.08 -0.92
N PHE A 31 -1.39 13.76 -0.05
CA PHE A 31 -0.68 12.50 -0.08
C PHE A 31 -1.54 11.32 0.39
N HIS A 32 -2.54 11.56 1.25
CA HIS A 32 -3.42 10.50 1.74
C HIS A 32 -4.26 9.91 0.60
N SER A 33 -4.82 10.78 -0.25
CA SER A 33 -5.61 10.34 -1.42
C SER A 33 -4.76 9.57 -2.42
N LEU A 34 -3.54 10.05 -2.69
CA LEU A 34 -2.61 9.39 -3.61
C LEU A 34 -2.13 8.04 -3.06
N ALA A 35 -1.76 7.97 -1.78
CA ALA A 35 -1.34 6.74 -1.12
C ALA A 35 -2.48 5.71 -1.07
N ALA A 36 -3.71 6.12 -0.72
CA ALA A 36 -4.87 5.24 -0.67
C ALA A 36 -5.19 4.64 -2.06
N ALA A 37 -5.26 5.47 -3.10
CA ALA A 37 -5.51 5.00 -4.48
C ALA A 37 -4.43 4.01 -4.95
N ARG A 38 -3.17 4.28 -4.61
CA ARG A 38 -2.04 3.43 -4.98
C ARG A 38 -2.07 2.08 -4.24
N LEU A 39 -2.33 2.09 -2.94
CA LEU A 39 -2.45 0.87 -2.13
C LEU A 39 -3.67 0.02 -2.50
N GLN A 40 -4.81 0.64 -2.83
CA GLN A 40 -6.00 -0.06 -3.30
C GLN A 40 -5.76 -0.78 -4.63
N ARG A 41 -5.12 -0.09 -5.59
CA ARG A 41 -4.75 -0.71 -6.88
C ARG A 41 -3.88 -1.94 -6.67
N MET A 42 -2.86 -1.85 -5.80
CA MET A 42 -1.97 -2.98 -5.51
C MET A 42 -2.70 -4.13 -4.80
N THR A 43 -3.58 -3.81 -3.84
CA THR A 43 -4.34 -4.83 -3.10
C THR A 43 -5.20 -5.66 -4.04
N ARG A 44 -5.84 -5.01 -5.02
CA ARG A 44 -6.61 -5.70 -6.07
C ARG A 44 -5.71 -6.60 -6.92
N GLN A 45 -4.57 -6.08 -7.40
CA GLN A 45 -3.64 -6.86 -8.21
C GLN A 45 -3.12 -8.11 -7.49
N LEU A 46 -2.81 -8.01 -6.20
CA LEU A 46 -2.36 -9.18 -5.43
C LEU A 46 -3.49 -10.21 -5.29
N ALA A 47 -4.72 -9.78 -5.02
CA ALA A 47 -5.86 -10.68 -4.95
C ALA A 47 -6.13 -11.39 -6.30
N ASP A 48 -6.01 -10.66 -7.42
CA ASP A 48 -6.19 -11.21 -8.77
C ASP A 48 -5.05 -12.21 -9.15
N THR A 49 -3.90 -12.16 -8.47
CA THR A 49 -2.76 -13.07 -8.73
C THR A 49 -2.84 -14.33 -7.85
N GLU A 50 -3.69 -14.34 -6.82
CA GLU A 50 -3.89 -15.49 -5.92
C GLU A 50 -4.98 -16.47 -6.40
N ASP A 51 -5.53 -16.28 -7.61
CA ASP A 51 -6.35 -17.31 -8.27
C ASP A 51 -5.54 -18.62 -8.37
N PRO A 52 -6.09 -19.76 -7.93
CA PRO A 52 -5.35 -21.00 -7.90
C PRO A 52 -5.00 -21.42 -9.32
N VAL A 53 -3.70 -21.60 -9.58
CA VAL A 53 -3.24 -22.44 -10.66
C VAL A 53 -3.71 -23.86 -10.32
N ASP A 54 -4.76 -24.33 -10.99
CA ASP A 54 -5.19 -25.73 -10.98
C ASP A 54 -4.01 -26.69 -11.25
#